data_AF-A0AAU9ETY3-F1
#
_entry.id   AF-A0AAU9ETY3-F1
#
_cell.length_a   1.000
_cell.length_b   1.000
_cell.length_c   1.000
_cell.angle_alpha   90.00
_cell.angle_beta   90.00
_cell.angle_gamma   90.00
#
_symmetry.space_group_name_H-M   'P 1'
#
loop_
_entity.id
_entity.type
_entity.pdbx_description
1 polymer ?
#
loop_
_entity_poly.entity_id
_entity_poly.type
_entity_poly.pdbx_seq_one_letter_code
_entity_poly.pdbx_strand_id
1 'polypeptide(L)'
;MPFGDRPLPRHHEIDENENGSVLFKCPPPDVGQVATKLKQRDYKIQHKEIGHCPNEPLVRLSPRHHKCYAEFLKEIQLDGDIFKVYVNVCVEQ
;
A
#
# COMPACT_ATOMS: atom_id res chain seq x y z
N MET A 1 24.04 10.51 -23.25
CA MET A 1 22.72 10.58 -23.91
C MET A 1 21.66 10.41 -22.83
N PRO A 2 20.73 11.37 -22.67
CA PRO A 2 19.74 11.33 -21.59
C PRO A 2 18.69 10.27 -21.91
N PHE A 3 18.25 9.56 -20.88
CA PHE A 3 17.20 8.55 -20.99
C PHE A 3 15.89 9.24 -21.39
N GLY A 4 15.55 9.18 -22.68
CA GLY A 4 14.31 9.70 -23.21
C GLY A 4 13.10 9.07 -22.54
N ASP A 5 12.26 9.91 -21.94
CA ASP A 5 10.83 10.10 -22.24
C ASP A 5 10.07 8.88 -22.77
N ARG A 6 10.21 7.73 -22.12
CA ARG A 6 9.15 6.72 -22.17
C ARG A 6 8.19 7.01 -21.03
N PRO A 7 6.93 7.39 -21.30
CA PRO A 7 5.94 7.47 -20.24
C PRO A 7 5.86 6.09 -19.59
N LEU A 8 6.10 6.04 -18.27
CA LEU A 8 5.86 4.84 -17.49
C LEU A 8 4.41 4.39 -17.77
N PRO A 9 4.14 3.09 -17.98
CA PRO A 9 2.78 2.63 -18.15
C PRO A 9 1.96 3.13 -16.95
N ARG A 10 0.74 3.63 -17.22
CA ARG A 10 -0.16 4.44 -16.37
C ARG A 10 -0.58 3.81 -15.01
N HIS A 11 0.23 2.92 -14.43
CA HIS A 11 -0.07 2.11 -13.25
C HIS A 11 1.09 2.07 -12.24
N HIS A 12 2.12 2.89 -12.43
CA HIS A 12 3.18 3.07 -11.44
C HIS A 12 2.97 4.40 -10.71
N GLU A 13 2.73 4.32 -9.42
CA GLU A 13 2.55 5.48 -8.53
C GLU A 13 3.59 5.42 -7.42
N ILE A 14 4.02 6.60 -6.96
CA ILE A 14 4.97 6.76 -5.88
C ILE A 14 4.34 7.72 -4.87
N ASP A 15 4.09 7.23 -3.67
CA ASP A 15 3.57 8.04 -2.56
C ASP A 15 4.65 8.19 -1.49
N GLU A 16 4.87 9.43 -1.02
CA GLU A 16 5.75 9.72 0.10
C GLU A 16 4.93 9.83 1.39
N ASN A 17 5.33 9.06 2.41
CA ASN A 17 4.70 9.12 3.72
C ASN A 17 5.41 10.14 4.62
N GLU A 18 4.69 10.70 5.59
CA GLU A 18 5.22 11.72 6.52
C GLU A 18 6.44 11.26 7.32
N ASN A 19 6.61 9.95 7.50
CA ASN A 19 7.75 9.34 8.18
C ASN A 19 8.99 9.16 7.27
N GLY A 20 8.97 9.71 6.05
CA GLY A 20 10.05 9.61 5.06
C GLY A 20 10.14 8.26 4.34
N SER A 21 9.18 7.35 4.55
CA SER A 21 9.08 6.12 3.75
C SER A 21 8.39 6.39 2.41
N VAL A 22 8.77 5.62 1.39
CA VAL A 22 8.22 5.76 0.03
C VAL A 22 7.49 4.46 -0.34
N LEU A 23 6.24 4.59 -0.78
CA LEU A 23 5.42 3.51 -1.29
C LEU A 23 5.49 3.50 -2.82
N PHE A 24 5.95 2.39 -3.39
CA PHE A 24 5.93 2.15 -4.84
C PHE A 24 4.80 1.20 -5.20
N LYS A 25 3.88 1.64 -6.05
CA LYS A 25 2.82 0.81 -6.61
C LYS A 25 3.19 0.41 -8.03
N CYS A 26 2.84 -0.82 -8.40
CA CYS A 26 3.02 -1.34 -9.76
C CYS A 26 2.01 -2.47 -10.02
N PRO A 27 1.76 -2.83 -11.29
CA PRO A 27 0.99 -4.02 -11.63
C PRO A 27 1.59 -5.28 -10.96
N PRO A 28 0.76 -6.25 -10.49
CA PRO A 28 1.25 -7.45 -9.81
C PRO A 28 2.35 -8.23 -10.55
N PRO A 29 2.32 -8.38 -11.90
CA PRO A 29 3.39 -9.06 -12.63
C PRO A 29 4.75 -8.38 -12.53
N ASP A 30 4.79 -7.06 -12.28
CA ASP A 30 6.01 -6.26 -12.33
C ASP A 30 6.75 -6.18 -10.99
N VAL A 31 6.13 -6.65 -9.90
CA VAL A 31 6.66 -6.54 -8.52
C VAL A 31 8.08 -7.09 -8.39
N GLY A 32 8.40 -8.20 -9.06
CA GLY A 32 9.75 -8.78 -9.04
C GLY A 32 10.80 -7.90 -9.73
N GLN A 33 10.43 -7.32 -10.88
CA GLN A 33 11.31 -6.44 -11.65
C GLN A 33 11.54 -5.11 -10.92
N VAL A 34 10.46 -4.51 -10.38
CA VAL A 34 10.52 -3.26 -9.63
C VAL A 34 11.39 -3.44 -8.38
N ALA A 35 11.19 -4.50 -7.60
CA ALA A 35 12.00 -4.77 -6.42
C ALA A 35 13.49 -4.94 -6.76
N THR A 36 13.81 -5.60 -7.88
CA THR A 36 15.19 -5.76 -8.34
C THR A 36 15.82 -4.41 -8.71
N LYS A 37 15.09 -3.57 -9.45
CA LYS A 37 15.54 -2.22 -9.83
C LYS A 37 15.75 -1.32 -8.62
N LEU A 38 14.86 -1.36 -7.61
CA LEU A 38 15.02 -0.59 -6.38
C LEU A 38 16.28 -1.00 -5.62
N LYS A 39 16.54 -2.30 -5.49
CA LYS A 39 17.76 -2.82 -4.87
C LYS A 39 19.04 -2.41 -5.60
N GLN A 40 19.02 -2.40 -6.95
CA GLN A 40 20.15 -1.93 -7.77
C GLN A 40 20.45 -0.43 -7.61
N ARG A 41 19.52 0.33 -7.02
CA ARG A 41 19.64 1.75 -6.70
C ARG A 41 19.82 2.00 -5.20
N ASP A 42 20.24 0.97 -4.46
CA ASP A 42 20.52 1.01 -3.03
C ASP A 42 19.31 1.35 -2.13
N TYR A 43 18.09 1.19 -2.63
CA TYR A 43 16.90 1.28 -1.78
C TYR A 43 16.79 0.05 -0.88
N LYS A 44 16.64 0.29 0.43
CA LYS A 44 16.29 -0.75 1.40
C LYS A 44 14.78 -0.97 1.41
N ILE A 45 14.35 -2.04 0.74
CA ILE A 45 12.93 -2.46 0.73
C ILE A 45 12.56 -2.95 2.13
N GLN A 46 11.75 -2.17 2.84
CA GLN A 46 11.23 -2.54 4.17
C GLN A 46 10.12 -3.59 4.07
N HIS A 47 9.26 -3.47 3.06
CA HIS A 47 8.11 -4.33 2.86
C HIS A 47 7.82 -4.52 1.37
N LYS A 48 7.37 -5.71 0.98
CA LYS A 48 7.00 -6.06 -0.40
C LYS A 48 5.82 -7.00 -0.39
N GLU A 49 4.75 -6.63 -1.09
CA GLU A 49 3.54 -7.45 -1.16
C GLU A 49 2.84 -7.31 -2.51
N ILE A 50 2.00 -8.31 -2.83
CA ILE A 50 0.94 -8.20 -3.81
C ILE A 50 -0.36 -8.12 -3.00
N GLY A 51 -1.17 -7.11 -3.26
CA GLY A 51 -2.32 -6.80 -2.42
C GLY A 51 -3.35 -5.90 -3.10
N HIS A 52 -4.39 -5.58 -2.35
CA HIS A 52 -5.40 -4.62 -2.79
C HIS A 52 -5.02 -3.20 -2.35
N CYS A 53 -4.91 -2.29 -3.30
CA CYS A 53 -4.74 -0.87 -3.02
C CYS A 53 -6.02 -0.14 -3.43
N PRO A 54 -6.72 0.54 -2.52
CA PRO A 54 -7.89 1.33 -2.90
C PRO A 54 -7.46 2.50 -3.79
N ASN A 55 -8.19 2.70 -4.90
CA ASN A 55 -8.01 3.86 -5.79
C ASN A 55 -8.80 5.09 -5.32
N GLU A 56 -9.66 4.91 -4.32
CA GLU A 56 -10.54 5.94 -3.79
C GLU A 56 -9.92 6.60 -2.55
N PRO A 57 -10.29 7.85 -2.24
CA PRO A 57 -9.85 8.50 -1.00
C PRO A 57 -10.19 7.66 0.24
N LEU A 58 -9.33 7.75 1.25
CA LEU A 58 -9.58 7.09 2.53
C LEU A 58 -10.88 7.59 3.16
N VAL A 59 -11.73 6.67 3.60
CA VAL A 59 -13.00 6.98 4.27
C VAL A 59 -12.74 7.41 5.70
N ARG A 60 -13.20 8.62 6.06
CA ARG A 60 -13.21 9.08 7.46
C ARG A 60 -14.48 8.61 8.15
N LEU A 61 -14.33 7.87 9.25
CA LEU A 61 -15.47 7.38 10.01
C LEU A 61 -15.87 8.38 11.10
N SER A 62 -17.14 8.35 11.50
CA SER A 62 -17.58 9.07 12.71
C SER A 62 -17.04 8.36 13.96
N PRO A 63 -16.96 9.03 15.13
CA PRO A 63 -16.49 8.39 16.37
C PRO A 63 -17.26 7.12 16.73
N ARG A 64 -18.58 7.10 16.50
CA ARG A 64 -19.42 5.91 16.72
C ARG A 64 -19.03 4.77 15.79
N HIS A 65 -18.82 5.06 14.50
CA HIS A 65 -18.43 4.05 13.51
C HIS A 65 -17.00 3.56 13.72
N HIS A 66 -16.09 4.41 14.19
CA HIS A 66 -14.73 4.00 14.59
C HIS A 66 -14.76 2.94 15.69
N LYS A 67 -15.61 3.11 16.71
CA LYS A 67 -15.72 2.12 17.80
C LYS A 67 -16.18 0.76 17.27
N CYS A 68 -17.26 0.75 16.47
CA CYS A 68 -17.77 -0.49 15.88
C CYS A 68 -16.74 -1.14 14.94
N TYR A 69 -16.03 -0.33 14.15
CA TYR A 69 -14.99 -0.80 13.25
C TYR A 69 -13.79 -1.41 14.01
N ALA A 70 -13.38 -0.81 15.13
CA ALA A 70 -12.31 -1.33 15.96
C ALA A 70 -12.68 -2.67 16.63
N GLU A 71 -13.94 -2.82 17.06
CA GLU A 71 -14.45 -4.10 17.60
C GLU A 71 -14.46 -5.18 16.51
N PHE A 72 -14.97 -4.85 15.32
CA PHE A 72 -14.97 -5.74 14.16
C PHE A 72 -13.56 -6.20 13.74
N LEU A 73 -12.58 -5.30 13.70
CA LEU A 73 -11.20 -5.67 13.38
C LEU A 73 -10.59 -6.63 14.41
N LYS A 74 -10.93 -6.50 15.70
CA LYS A 74 -10.47 -7.42 16.73
C LYS A 74 -11.03 -8.83 16.54
N GLU A 75 -12.32 -8.94 16.21
CA GLU A 75 -12.96 -10.23 15.93
C GLU A 75 -12.32 -10.90 14.71
N ILE A 76 -12.11 -10.14 13.64
CA ILE A 76 -11.46 -10.64 12.42
C ILE A 76 -10.02 -11.12 12.67
N GLN A 77 -9.26 -10.44 13.52
CA GLN A 77 -7.89 -10.83 13.84
C GLN A 77 -7.80 -12.14 14.65
N LEU A 78 -8.88 -12.56 15.28
CA LEU A 78 -8.95 -13.85 16.00
C LEU A 78 -9.25 -15.03 15.07
N ASP A 79 -9.69 -14.75 13.84
CA ASP A 79 -9.97 -15.78 12.85
C ASP A 79 -8.68 -16.23 12.17
N GLY A 80 -8.28 -17.48 12.43
CA GLY A 80 -7.06 -18.08 11.88
C GLY A 80 -7.10 -18.33 10.37
N ASP A 81 -8.29 -18.32 9.76
CA ASP A 81 -8.44 -18.48 8.31
C ASP A 81 -8.20 -17.17 7.56
N ILE A 82 -8.23 -16.04 8.28
CA ILE A 82 -8.03 -14.72 7.69
C ILE A 82 -6.53 -14.37 7.68
N PHE A 83 -5.93 -14.51 6.50
CA PHE A 83 -4.53 -14.14 6.30
C PHE A 83 -4.30 -12.62 6.27
N LYS A 84 -5.22 -11.86 5.67
CA LYS A 84 -5.05 -10.41 5.49
C LYS A 84 -6.34 -9.66 5.17
N VAL A 85 -6.41 -8.43 5.67
CA VAL A 85 -7.53 -7.51 5.46
C VAL A 85 -7.03 -6.22 4.82
N TYR A 86 -7.68 -5.80 3.75
CA TYR A 86 -7.42 -4.53 3.09
C TYR A 86 -8.59 -3.60 3.33
N VAL A 87 -8.33 -2.41 3.85
CA VAL A 87 -9.36 -1.45 4.25
C VAL A 87 -9.07 -0.08 3.66
N ASN A 88 -10.12 0.64 3.29
CA ASN A 88 -10.04 2.01 2.80
C ASN A 88 -10.51 3.00 3.87
N VAL A 89 -10.06 2.83 5.12
CA VAL A 89 -10.46 3.65 6.26
C VAL A 89 -9.29 4.50 6.72
N CYS A 90 -9.52 5.80 6.87
CA CYS A 90 -8.58 6.70 7.52
C CYS A 90 -8.59 6.36 9.01
N VAL A 91 -7.52 5.74 9.49
CA VAL A 91 -7.30 5.53 10.92
C VAL A 91 -6.51 6.74 11.40
N GLU A 92 -7.15 7.67 12.11
CA GLU A 92 -6.42 8.68 12.86
C GLU A 92 -5.53 7.95 13.87
N GLN A 93 -4.20 8.09 13.72
CA GLN A 93 -3.20 7.53 14.63
C GLN A 93 -3.03 8.44 15.86
#